data_AF-A0A6F8YTM5-F1
#
_entry.id   AF-A0A6F8YTM5-F1
#
_cell.length_a   1.000
_cell.length_b   1.000
_cell.length_c   1.000
_cell.angle_alpha   90.00
_cell.angle_beta   90.00
_cell.angle_gamma   90.00
#
_symmetry.space_group_name_H-M   'P 1'
#
loop_
_entity.id
_entity.type
_entity.pdbx_description
1 polymer ?
#
loop_
_entity_poly.entity_id
_entity_poly.type
_entity_poly.pdbx_seq_one_letter_code
_entity_poly.pdbx_strand_id
1 'polypeptide(L)'
;MVFDLPVRAVVASVLPDAVLSDVQPVTKGIFNVGWRVATSRGTYLIEINDDPRAEDIFAAARRATHTALTHGVPMPRLLDSGRDDGGRAFLIQEWIDGTGAEDYLITAAGVAERHRLFARLGAVLARLHDIPYADTGPITSAMSHRRSWTATRPASRRGT
;
A
#
# COMPACT_ATOMS: atom_id res chain seq x y z
N MET A 1 -11.76 -22.14 -14.39
CA MET A 1 -11.84 -20.69 -14.15
C MET A 1 -10.43 -20.22 -13.86
N VAL A 2 -9.76 -19.63 -14.86
CA VAL A 2 -8.31 -19.38 -14.86
C VAL A 2 -8.05 -17.90 -14.54
N PHE A 3 -8.09 -17.55 -13.26
CA PHE A 3 -7.86 -16.18 -12.77
C PHE A 3 -6.42 -15.92 -12.31
N ASP A 4 -5.51 -16.90 -12.45
CA ASP A 4 -4.14 -16.85 -11.93
C ASP A 4 -3.05 -16.65 -13.00
N LEU A 5 -3.37 -16.75 -14.31
CA LEU A 5 -2.41 -16.48 -15.39
C LEU A 5 -1.72 -15.11 -15.28
N PRO A 6 -2.44 -14.00 -15.00
CA PRO A 6 -1.80 -12.69 -14.83
C PRO A 6 -0.81 -12.68 -13.67
N VAL A 7 -1.19 -13.33 -12.57
CA VAL A 7 -0.40 -13.42 -11.33
C VAL A 7 0.88 -14.21 -11.58
N ARG A 8 0.79 -15.34 -12.30
CA ARG A 8 1.95 -16.17 -12.65
C ARG A 8 2.94 -15.41 -13.54
N ALA A 9 2.45 -14.63 -14.51
CA ALA A 9 3.30 -13.82 -15.37
C ALA A 9 4.07 -12.76 -14.56
N VAL A 10 3.40 -12.06 -13.63
CA VAL A 10 4.04 -11.09 -12.73
C VAL A 10 5.09 -11.76 -11.84
N VAL A 11 4.80 -12.94 -11.28
CA VAL A 11 5.79 -13.68 -10.49
C VAL A 11 6.99 -14.07 -11.34
N ALA A 12 6.78 -14.59 -12.54
CA ALA A 12 7.86 -14.98 -13.43
C ALA A 12 8.75 -13.80 -13.87
N SER A 13 8.17 -12.60 -14.03
CA SER A 13 8.94 -11.41 -14.41
C SER A 13 9.74 -10.82 -13.25
N VAL A 14 9.18 -10.77 -12.04
CA VAL A 14 9.83 -10.14 -10.87
C VAL A 14 10.70 -11.11 -10.08
N LEU A 15 10.34 -12.40 -10.09
CA LEU A 15 10.96 -13.47 -9.33
C LEU A 15 11.20 -14.71 -10.23
N PRO A 16 12.06 -14.61 -11.26
CA PRO A 16 12.19 -15.64 -12.31
C PRO A 16 12.59 -17.02 -11.79
N ASP A 17 13.29 -17.10 -10.66
CA ASP A 17 13.74 -18.37 -10.06
C ASP A 17 12.80 -18.88 -8.95
N ALA A 18 11.67 -18.20 -8.69
CA ALA A 18 10.75 -18.57 -7.63
C ALA A 18 9.78 -19.66 -8.09
N VAL A 19 9.66 -20.73 -7.29
CA VAL A 19 8.68 -21.79 -7.51
C VAL A 19 7.39 -21.40 -6.80
N LEU A 20 6.32 -21.22 -7.57
CA LEU A 20 4.98 -20.90 -7.06
C LEU A 20 4.35 -22.13 -6.38
N SER A 21 3.88 -21.98 -5.14
CA SER A 21 3.28 -23.08 -4.37
C SER A 21 1.79 -22.88 -4.04
N ASP A 22 1.34 -21.62 -3.91
CA ASP A 22 -0.07 -21.30 -3.62
C ASP A 22 -0.46 -19.92 -4.16
N VAL A 23 -1.71 -19.78 -4.61
CA VAL A 23 -2.29 -18.53 -5.11
C VAL A 23 -3.73 -18.42 -4.61
N GLN A 24 -3.99 -17.41 -3.78
CA GLN A 24 -5.30 -17.19 -3.18
C GLN A 24 -5.75 -15.75 -3.44
N PRO A 25 -6.99 -15.51 -3.88
CA PRO A 25 -7.51 -14.15 -4.01
C PRO A 25 -7.61 -13.49 -2.63
N VAL A 26 -7.29 -12.20 -2.56
CA VAL A 26 -7.50 -11.37 -1.37
C VAL A 26 -8.87 -10.71 -1.52
N THR A 27 -9.77 -11.01 -0.59
CA THR A 27 -11.18 -10.59 -0.64
C THR A 27 -11.43 -9.17 -0.13
N LYS A 28 -10.37 -8.46 0.29
CA LYS A 28 -10.42 -7.07 0.77
C LYS A 28 -9.74 -6.17 -0.27
N GLY A 29 -10.43 -5.14 -0.73
CA GLY A 29 -9.94 -4.17 -1.72
C GLY A 29 -11.07 -3.59 -2.56
N ILE A 30 -11.05 -2.28 -2.82
CA ILE A 30 -12.10 -1.59 -3.61
C ILE A 30 -11.63 -1.33 -5.05
N PHE A 31 -10.34 -1.01 -5.21
CA PHE A 31 -9.81 -0.48 -6.48
C PHE A 31 -8.93 -1.47 -7.24
N ASN A 32 -8.29 -2.39 -6.53
CA ASN A 32 -7.36 -3.37 -7.11
C ASN A 32 -7.88 -4.77 -6.88
N VAL A 33 -7.60 -5.67 -7.82
CA VAL A 33 -7.74 -7.10 -7.57
C VAL A 33 -6.43 -7.57 -6.92
N GLY A 34 -6.53 -8.20 -5.75
CA GLY A 34 -5.39 -8.63 -4.97
C GLY A 34 -5.26 -10.15 -4.90
N TRP A 35 -4.03 -10.65 -4.86
CA TRP A 35 -3.72 -12.06 -4.64
C TRP A 35 -2.61 -12.23 -3.61
N ARG A 36 -2.80 -13.17 -2.69
CA ARG A 36 -1.73 -13.72 -1.85
C ARG A 36 -1.05 -14.84 -2.63
N VAL A 37 0.25 -14.74 -2.79
CA VAL A 37 1.04 -15.67 -3.59
C VAL A 37 2.18 -16.22 -2.74
N ALA A 38 2.17 -17.52 -2.48
CA ALA A 38 3.29 -18.20 -1.84
C ALA A 38 4.25 -18.76 -2.89
N THR A 39 5.54 -18.56 -2.64
CA THR A 39 6.63 -19.07 -3.48
C THR A 39 7.75 -19.66 -2.63
N SER A 40 8.73 -20.29 -3.28
CA SER A 40 9.98 -20.71 -2.63
C SER A 40 10.81 -19.56 -2.04
N ARG A 41 10.55 -18.30 -2.42
CA ARG A 41 11.29 -17.11 -1.95
C ARG A 41 10.55 -16.31 -0.87
N GLY A 42 9.31 -16.68 -0.56
CA GLY A 42 8.47 -15.95 0.38
C GLY A 42 7.02 -15.85 -0.09
N THR A 43 6.23 -15.14 0.70
CA THR A 43 4.83 -14.84 0.39
C THR A 43 4.70 -13.37 0.01
N TYR A 44 3.89 -13.10 -1.01
CA TYR A 44 3.72 -11.77 -1.59
C TYR A 44 2.25 -11.42 -1.73
N LEU A 45 1.94 -10.14 -1.64
CA LEU A 45 0.72 -9.57 -2.20
C LEU A 45 1.03 -9.09 -3.62
N ILE A 46 0.19 -9.49 -4.58
CA ILE A 46 0.17 -8.95 -5.93
C ILE A 46 -1.14 -8.21 -6.13
N GLU A 47 -1.07 -6.96 -6.55
CA GLU A 47 -2.23 -6.15 -6.94
C GLU A 47 -2.19 -5.90 -8.45
N ILE A 48 -3.33 -6.07 -9.12
CA ILE A 48 -3.50 -5.77 -10.56
C ILE A 48 -4.67 -4.80 -10.75
N ASN A 49 -4.48 -3.85 -11.66
CA ASN A 49 -5.49 -2.85 -11.99
C ASN A 49 -5.46 -2.51 -13.50
N ASP A 50 -6.65 -2.44 -14.10
CA ASP A 50 -6.85 -2.13 -15.52
C ASP A 50 -6.97 -0.62 -15.80
N ASP A 51 -7.09 0.20 -14.74
CA ASP A 51 -7.12 1.66 -14.88
C ASP A 51 -5.78 2.15 -15.46
N PRO A 52 -5.79 2.92 -16.57
CA PRO A 52 -4.57 3.37 -17.22
C PRO A 52 -3.69 4.26 -16.32
N ARG A 53 -4.24 4.82 -15.24
CA ARG A 53 -3.51 5.65 -14.27
C ARG A 53 -2.85 4.84 -13.17
N ALA A 54 -3.20 3.56 -13.02
CA ALA A 54 -2.73 2.73 -11.92
C ALA A 54 -1.22 2.51 -11.96
N GLU A 55 -0.61 2.48 -13.15
CA GLU A 55 0.85 2.37 -13.31
C GLU A 55 1.59 3.52 -12.62
N ASP A 56 1.18 4.77 -12.86
CA ASP A 56 1.78 5.94 -12.22
C ASP A 56 1.60 5.91 -10.70
N ILE A 57 0.44 5.44 -10.24
CA ILE A 57 0.13 5.30 -8.81
C ILE A 57 1.04 4.25 -8.18
N PHE A 58 1.19 3.08 -8.80
CA PHE A 58 2.06 2.01 -8.29
C PHE A 58 3.54 2.40 -8.33
N ALA A 59 3.99 3.09 -9.38
CA ALA A 59 5.34 3.62 -9.46
C ALA A 59 5.61 4.67 -8.36
N ALA A 60 4.63 5.55 -8.08
CA ALA A 60 4.72 6.49 -6.96
C ALA A 60 4.73 5.78 -5.60
N ALA A 61 3.89 4.76 -5.42
CA ALA A 61 3.87 3.94 -4.20
C ALA A 61 5.22 3.24 -3.98
N ARG A 62 5.83 2.68 -5.03
CA ARG A 62 7.17 2.07 -4.96
C ARG A 62 8.22 3.06 -4.48
N ARG A 63 8.25 4.27 -5.04
CA ARG A 63 9.19 5.32 -4.60
C ARG A 63 8.94 5.72 -3.15
N ALA A 64 7.69 5.99 -2.78
CA ALA A 64 7.32 6.38 -1.42
C ALA A 64 7.67 5.31 -0.39
N THR A 65 7.38 4.04 -0.67
CA THR A 65 7.72 2.90 0.20
C THR A 65 9.23 2.75 0.34
N HIS A 66 9.99 2.87 -0.75
CA HIS A 66 11.45 2.83 -0.70
C HIS A 66 12.01 3.94 0.20
N THR A 67 11.59 5.20 -0.01
CA THR A 67 12.00 6.31 0.85
C THR A 67 11.63 6.06 2.31
N ALA A 68 10.39 5.65 2.60
CA ALA A 68 9.95 5.36 3.96
C ALA A 68 10.82 4.29 4.65
N LEU A 69 11.16 3.22 3.94
CA LEU A 69 12.06 2.17 4.44
C LEU A 69 13.47 2.70 4.71
N THR A 70 14.03 3.52 3.83
CA THR A 70 15.35 4.14 4.03
C THR A 70 15.39 5.04 5.28
N HIS A 71 14.26 5.65 5.64
CA HIS A 71 14.11 6.44 6.88
C HIS A 71 13.64 5.61 8.10
N GLY A 72 13.61 4.28 8.01
CA GLY A 72 13.31 3.40 9.13
C GLY A 72 11.84 3.37 9.56
N VAL A 73 10.92 3.71 8.65
CA VAL A 73 9.48 3.47 8.83
C VAL A 73 9.20 1.97 8.61
N PRO A 74 8.59 1.26 9.56
CA PRO A 74 8.34 -0.17 9.44
C PRO A 74 7.17 -0.44 8.49
N MET A 75 7.47 -0.86 7.26
CA MET A 75 6.51 -1.16 6.20
C MET A 75 6.95 -2.42 5.43
N PRO A 76 6.03 -3.13 4.73
CA PRO A 76 6.44 -4.23 3.87
C PRO A 76 7.25 -3.69 2.69
N ARG A 77 8.23 -4.45 2.21
CA ARG A 77 8.96 -4.05 1.01
C ARG A 77 8.09 -4.23 -0.23
N LEU A 78 8.04 -3.19 -1.05
CA LEU A 78 7.49 -3.25 -2.40
C LEU A 78 8.62 -3.63 -3.35
N LEU A 79 8.53 -4.82 -3.95
CA LEU A 79 9.56 -5.41 -4.78
C LEU A 79 9.64 -4.71 -6.13
N ASP A 80 8.50 -4.63 -6.82
CA ASP A 80 8.41 -4.03 -8.13
C ASP A 80 6.98 -3.59 -8.48
N SER A 81 6.88 -2.79 -9.54
CA SER A 81 5.63 -2.32 -10.13
C SER A 81 5.83 -2.08 -11.63
N GLY A 82 4.83 -2.35 -12.45
CA GLY A 82 4.93 -2.16 -13.90
C GLY A 82 3.66 -2.56 -14.63
N ARG A 83 3.81 -3.08 -15.85
CA ARG A 83 2.72 -3.68 -16.62
C ARG A 83 2.95 -5.15 -16.90
N ASP A 84 1.89 -5.94 -16.86
CA ASP A 84 1.91 -7.31 -17.37
C ASP A 84 1.83 -7.35 -18.91
N ASP A 85 1.96 -8.53 -19.50
CA ASP A 85 1.89 -8.72 -20.96
C ASP A 85 0.54 -8.31 -21.56
N GLY A 86 -0.51 -8.23 -20.73
CA GLY A 86 -1.84 -7.74 -21.10
C GLY A 86 -1.98 -6.22 -20.99
N GLY A 87 -0.93 -5.50 -20.60
CA GLY A 87 -0.91 -4.05 -20.44
C GLY A 87 -1.54 -3.55 -19.14
N ARG A 88 -1.87 -4.43 -18.20
CA ARG A 88 -2.47 -4.06 -16.90
C ARG A 88 -1.40 -3.68 -15.91
N ALA A 89 -1.67 -2.65 -15.11
CA ALA A 89 -0.74 -2.23 -14.09
C ALA A 89 -0.66 -3.28 -12.97
N PHE A 90 0.53 -3.56 -12.47
CA PHE A 90 0.75 -4.43 -11.32
C PHE A 90 1.66 -3.80 -10.27
N LEU A 91 1.52 -4.28 -9.03
CA LEU A 91 2.41 -4.05 -7.91
C LEU A 91 2.61 -5.36 -7.16
N ILE A 92 3.85 -5.65 -6.77
CA ILE A 92 4.21 -6.79 -5.92
C ILE A 92 4.92 -6.32 -4.66
N GLN A 93 4.42 -6.75 -3.50
CA GLN A 93 4.99 -6.44 -2.20
C GLN A 93 5.04 -7.67 -1.30
N GLU A 94 5.87 -7.62 -0.26
CA GLU A 94 5.90 -8.64 0.79
C GLU A 94 4.53 -8.79 1.46
N TRP A 95 4.13 -10.03 1.69
CA TRP A 95 2.95 -10.33 2.49
C TRP A 95 3.27 -10.15 3.97
N ILE A 96 2.33 -9.56 4.72
CA ILE A 96 2.42 -9.44 6.18
C ILE A 96 1.42 -10.42 6.78
N ASP A 97 1.93 -11.40 7.51
CA ASP A 97 1.08 -12.26 8.33
C ASP A 97 0.55 -11.51 9.54
N GLY A 98 -0.72 -11.72 9.87
CA GLY A 98 -1.35 -11.14 11.05
C GLY A 98 -2.83 -10.87 10.86
N THR A 99 -3.39 -10.16 11.82
CA THR A 99 -4.79 -9.73 11.83
C THR A 99 -4.87 -8.25 11.48
N GLY A 100 -5.84 -7.87 10.64
CA GLY A 100 -6.10 -6.47 10.35
C GLY A 100 -6.37 -5.67 11.63
N ALA A 101 -5.90 -4.43 11.69
CA ALA A 101 -6.00 -3.62 12.90
C ALA A 101 -7.45 -3.44 13.37
N GLU A 102 -8.39 -3.25 12.45
CA GLU A 102 -9.83 -3.17 12.73
C GLU A 102 -10.35 -4.43 13.42
N ASP A 103 -10.13 -5.59 12.79
CA ASP A 103 -10.55 -6.89 13.32
C ASP A 103 -9.93 -7.14 14.71
N TYR A 104 -8.63 -6.85 14.87
CA TYR A 104 -7.91 -7.01 16.13
C TYR A 104 -8.45 -6.10 17.25
N LEU A 105 -8.70 -4.83 16.93
CA LEU A 105 -9.20 -3.83 17.89
C LEU A 105 -10.61 -4.17 18.38
N ILE A 106 -11.47 -4.67 17.50
CA ILE A 106 -12.86 -5.03 17.81
C ILE A 106 -12.91 -6.33 18.63
N THR A 107 -12.15 -7.36 18.22
CA THR A 107 -12.37 -8.73 18.71
C THR A 107 -11.46 -9.15 19.86
N ALA A 108 -10.26 -8.58 19.99
CA ALA A 108 -9.23 -9.12 20.87
C ALA A 108 -8.55 -8.07 21.78
N ALA A 109 -8.49 -6.80 21.37
CA ALA A 109 -7.67 -5.82 22.08
C ALA A 109 -8.35 -5.28 23.35
N GLY A 110 -7.81 -5.63 24.52
CA GLY A 110 -8.13 -4.97 25.80
C GLY A 110 -7.55 -3.55 25.88
N VAL A 111 -7.96 -2.78 26.90
CA VAL A 111 -7.60 -1.34 27.04
C VAL A 111 -6.09 -1.09 27.01
N ALA A 112 -5.31 -1.87 27.76
CA ALA A 112 -3.85 -1.72 27.82
C ALA A 112 -3.19 -1.97 26.45
N GLU A 113 -3.70 -2.95 25.69
CA GLU A 113 -3.15 -3.29 24.38
C GLU A 113 -3.49 -2.23 23.33
N ARG A 114 -4.71 -1.66 23.39
CA ARG A 114 -5.09 -0.51 22.57
C ARG A 114 -4.15 0.67 22.80
N HIS A 115 -3.84 1.00 24.07
CA HIS A 115 -2.89 2.07 24.38
C HIS A 115 -1.50 1.81 23.79
N ARG A 116 -0.98 0.58 23.88
CA ARG A 116 0.31 0.22 23.27
C ARG A 116 0.28 0.34 21.75
N LEU A 117 -0.79 -0.14 21.11
CA LEU A 117 -0.96 -0.03 19.66
C LEU A 117 -0.94 1.44 19.22
N PHE A 118 -1.72 2.32 19.87
CA PHE A 118 -1.77 3.73 19.52
C PHE A 118 -0.45 4.46 19.81
N ALA A 119 0.27 4.11 20.87
CA ALA A 119 1.60 4.66 21.13
C ALA A 119 2.60 4.27 20.02
N ARG A 120 2.57 2.99 19.57
CA ARG A 120 3.39 2.53 18.45
C ARG A 120 3.01 3.21 17.13
N LEU A 121 1.72 3.34 16.86
CA LEU A 121 1.23 4.05 15.68
C LEU A 121 1.70 5.51 15.68
N GLY A 122 1.61 6.20 16.83
CA GLY A 122 2.11 7.56 16.98
C GLY A 122 3.60 7.69 16.68
N ALA A 123 4.42 6.74 17.16
CA ALA A 123 5.85 6.72 16.85
C ALA A 123 6.14 6.49 15.36
N VAL A 124 5.37 5.62 14.69
CA VAL A 124 5.50 5.39 13.24
C VAL A 124 5.11 6.63 12.44
N LEU A 125 4.00 7.28 12.80
CA LEU A 125 3.56 8.52 12.16
C LEU A 125 4.56 9.67 12.35
N ALA A 126 5.15 9.79 13.54
CA ALA A 126 6.19 10.78 13.79
C ALA A 126 7.39 10.59 12.86
N ARG A 127 7.85 9.34 12.68
CA ARG A 127 8.94 9.02 11.73
C ARG A 127 8.55 9.33 10.28
N LEU A 128 7.33 9.00 9.88
CA LEU A 128 6.84 9.28 8.53
C LEU A 128 6.80 10.79 8.25
N HIS A 129 6.39 11.60 9.23
CA HIS A 129 6.35 13.07 9.11
C HIS A 129 7.72 13.73 9.18
N ASP A 130 8.75 13.03 9.66
CA ASP A 130 10.12 13.53 9.74
C ASP A 130 10.88 13.35 8.41
N ILE A 131 10.31 12.61 7.45
CA ILE A 131 10.91 12.44 6.12
C ILE A 131 10.88 13.77 5.37
N PRO A 132 12.03 14.29 4.89
CA PRO A 132 12.06 15.52 4.12
C PRO A 132 11.21 15.42 2.85
N TYR A 133 10.44 16.47 2.56
CA TYR A 133 9.61 16.53 1.34
C TYR A 133 10.43 16.37 0.05
N ALA A 134 11.69 16.85 0.05
CA ALA A 134 12.61 16.69 -1.07
C ALA A 134 12.88 15.20 -1.42
N ASP A 135 12.83 14.31 -0.43
CA ASP A 135 13.16 12.88 -0.58
C ASP A 135 11.95 12.02 -0.98
N THR A 136 10.74 12.56 -0.81
CA THR A 136 9.48 11.91 -1.24
C THR A 136 9.04 12.38 -2.63
N GLY A 137 9.52 13.55 -3.07
CA GLY A 137 9.16 14.15 -4.34
C GLY A 137 7.68 14.54 -4.42
N PRO A 138 7.25 15.17 -5.52
CA PRO A 138 5.84 15.51 -5.68
C PRO A 138 5.01 14.25 -5.87
N ILE A 139 3.99 14.02 -5.03
CA ILE A 139 2.89 13.09 -5.33
C ILE A 139 1.92 13.78 -6.32
N THR A 140 2.43 14.27 -7.46
CA THR A 140 1.66 15.11 -8.38
C THR A 140 0.56 14.35 -9.12
N SER A 141 0.72 13.04 -9.34
CA SER A 141 -0.32 12.23 -9.97
C SER A 141 -1.54 12.02 -9.05
N ALA A 142 -1.32 11.70 -7.75
CA ALA A 142 -2.43 11.48 -6.81
C ALA A 142 -3.15 12.78 -6.37
N MET A 143 -2.45 13.91 -6.34
CA MET A 143 -3.00 15.20 -5.89
C MET A 143 -3.83 15.96 -6.94
N SER A 144 -3.94 15.45 -8.17
CA SER A 144 -4.84 16.00 -9.20
C SER A 144 -6.34 15.91 -8.82
N HIS A 145 -6.67 15.20 -7.74
CA HIS A 145 -8.01 15.11 -7.17
C HIS A 145 -8.29 16.17 -6.07
N ARG A 146 -7.75 17.38 -6.22
CA ARG A 146 -8.14 18.52 -5.37
C ARG A 146 -9.58 18.95 -5.74
N ARG A 147 -10.59 18.26 -5.20
CA ARG A 147 -11.87 18.94 -4.92
C ARG A 147 -11.51 20.05 -3.94
N SER A 148 -11.67 21.28 -4.39
CA SER A 148 -11.37 22.51 -3.66
C SER A 148 -11.95 22.45 -2.25
N TRP A 149 -11.10 22.27 -1.24
CA TRP A 149 -11.41 22.73 0.11
C TRP A 149 -11.17 24.24 0.13
N THR A 150 -12.10 25.00 -0.45
CA THR A 150 -12.27 26.41 -0.06
C THR A 150 -12.92 26.39 1.31
N ALA A 151 -12.08 26.44 2.35
CA ALA A 151 -12.56 26.73 3.69
C ALA A 151 -13.14 28.15 3.67
N THR A 152 -14.47 28.26 3.57
CA THR A 152 -15.17 29.50 3.90
C THR A 152 -14.93 29.74 5.39
N ARG A 153 -13.96 30.61 5.73
CA ARG A 153 -13.82 31.12 7.10
C ARG A 153 -15.16 31.78 7.48
N PRO A 154 -15.84 31.37 8.56
CA PRO A 154 -16.90 32.17 9.12
C PRO A 154 -16.29 33.52 9.53
N ALA A 155 -16.86 34.61 9.04
CA ALA A 155 -16.50 35.94 9.50
C ALA A 155 -16.73 36.02 11.01
N SER A 156 -15.66 36.27 11.77
CA SER A 156 -15.75 36.56 13.19
C SER A 156 -16.61 37.80 13.38
N ARG A 157 -17.83 37.65 13.92
CA ARG A 157 -18.59 38.77 14.47
C ARG A 157 -17.84 39.27 15.70
N ARG A 158 -17.17 40.40 15.57
CA ARG A 158 -16.75 41.22 16.72
C ARG A 158 -18.01 41.85 17.31
N GLY A 159 -18.18 41.69 18.61
CA GLY A 159 -19.21 42.36 19.38
C GLY A 159 -18.94 43.87 19.45
N THR A 160 -20.05 44.59 19.59
CA THR A 160 -20.18 45.88 20.27
C THR A 160 -21.47 45.83 21.04
#